data_AF-A0A7K3EY12-F1
#
_entry.id   AF-A0A7K3EY12-F1
#
_cell.length_a   1.000
_cell.length_b   1.000
_cell.length_c   1.000
_cell.angle_alpha   90.00
_cell.angle_beta   90.00
_cell.angle_gamma   90.00
#
_symmetry.space_group_name_H-M   'P 1'
#
loop_
_entity.id
_entity.type
_entity.pdbx_description
1 polymer ?
#
loop_
_entity_poly.entity_id
_entity_poly.type
_entity_poly.pdbx_seq_one_letter_code
_entity_poly.pdbx_strand_id
1 'polypeptide(L)'
;MSQNWHTRAETGADAPHIRDIVRAAFPTPEEAALVDALRADPGAWIDGLSLVAVDGDDRPVGHALLTRCHIGGRPALCLAPVAVRPEAQRTGAGSAAVRAALAAA
;
A
#
# COMPACT_ATOMS: atom_id res chain seq x y z
N MET A 1 -18.40 -13.22 5.33
CA MET A 1 -18.90 -11.84 5.44
C MET A 1 -17.69 -10.93 5.31
N SER A 2 -17.63 -10.09 4.28
CA SER A 2 -16.53 -9.15 4.10
C SER A 2 -16.62 -8.11 5.22
N GLN A 3 -15.59 -7.99 6.05
CA GLN A 3 -15.48 -6.83 6.92
C GLN A 3 -15.45 -5.58 6.02
N ASN A 4 -16.24 -4.57 6.36
CA ASN A 4 -16.27 -3.32 5.61
C ASN A 4 -15.05 -2.49 6.02
N TRP A 5 -13.95 -2.67 5.30
CA TRP A 5 -12.70 -1.96 5.56
C TRP A 5 -12.80 -0.49 5.14
N HIS A 6 -12.40 0.42 6.02
CA HIS A 6 -12.19 1.81 5.66
C HIS A 6 -10.81 1.97 5.00
N THR A 7 -10.73 2.81 3.97
CA THR A 7 -9.51 3.04 3.21
C THR A 7 -9.25 4.52 3.00
N ARG A 8 -7.99 4.92 3.05
CA ARG A 8 -7.57 6.30 2.80
C ARG A 8 -6.17 6.34 2.19
N ALA A 9 -5.82 7.46 1.56
CA ALA A 9 -4.43 7.73 1.19
C ALA A 9 -3.54 7.75 2.45
N GLU A 10 -2.30 7.31 2.28
CA GLU A 10 -1.29 7.42 3.33
C GLU A 10 -1.02 8.89 3.64
N THR A 11 -0.65 9.14 4.90
CA THR A 11 -0.04 10.37 5.36
C THR A 11 1.39 10.09 5.80
N GLY A 12 2.19 11.13 6.01
CA GLY A 12 3.55 10.97 6.54
C GLY A 12 3.60 10.23 7.89
N ALA A 13 2.53 10.28 8.70
CA ALA A 13 2.42 9.57 9.96
C ALA A 13 2.23 8.05 9.80
N ASP A 14 1.76 7.60 8.64
CA ASP A 14 1.54 6.18 8.37
C ASP A 14 2.81 5.45 7.91
N ALA A 15 3.85 6.16 7.46
CA ALA A 15 5.10 5.58 6.97
C ALA A 15 5.73 4.50 7.90
N PRO A 16 5.88 4.72 9.23
CA PRO A 16 6.38 3.68 10.12
C PRO A 16 5.43 2.47 10.20
N HIS A 17 4.11 2.69 10.22
CA HIS A 17 3.12 1.61 10.26
C HIS A 17 3.13 0.78 8.97
N ILE A 18 3.24 1.43 7.81
CA ILE A 18 3.36 0.78 6.51
C ILE A 18 4.63 -0.07 6.46
N ARG A 19 5.76 0.45 6.96
CA ARG A 19 7.00 -0.31 7.06
C ARG A 19 6.81 -1.60 7.88
N ASP A 20 6.11 -1.52 9.00
CA ASP A 20 5.83 -2.69 9.86
C ASP A 20 4.88 -3.69 9.18
N ILE A 21 3.84 -3.21 8.49
CA ILE A 21 2.93 -4.05 7.70
C ILE A 21 3.71 -4.82 6.63
N VAL A 22 4.55 -4.13 5.86
CA VAL A 22 5.31 -4.74 4.76
C VAL A 22 6.33 -5.75 5.31
N ARG A 23 7.05 -5.41 6.39
CA ARG A 23 7.97 -6.35 7.06
C ARG A 23 7.28 -7.61 7.59
N ALA A 24 6.05 -7.47 8.08
CA ALA A 24 5.28 -8.61 8.57
C ALA A 24 4.71 -9.49 7.43
N ALA A 25 4.51 -8.92 6.24
CA ALA A 25 3.89 -9.59 5.11
C ALA A 25 4.89 -10.30 4.18
N PHE A 26 6.16 -9.90 4.18
CA PHE A 26 7.20 -10.42 3.29
C PHE A 26 8.31 -11.14 4.07
N PRO A 27 9.02 -12.12 3.46
CA PRO A 27 10.04 -12.92 4.14
C PRO A 27 11.33 -12.14 4.44
N THR A 28 11.53 -10.98 3.81
CA THR A 28 12.74 -10.16 3.95
C THR A 28 12.35 -8.69 4.18
N PRO A 29 13.27 -7.84 4.67
CA PRO A 29 13.00 -6.41 4.81
C PRO A 29 13.10 -5.64 3.48
N GLU A 30 13.39 -6.30 2.36
CA GLU A 30 13.67 -5.65 1.07
C GLU A 30 12.47 -4.89 0.54
N GLU A 31 11.25 -5.44 0.66
CA GLU A 31 10.03 -4.76 0.22
C GLU A 31 9.74 -3.49 1.03
N ALA A 32 10.07 -3.50 2.32
CA ALA A 32 9.89 -2.33 3.18
C ALA A 32 10.91 -1.23 2.80
N ALA A 33 12.16 -1.61 2.55
CA ALA A 33 13.19 -0.70 2.04
C ALA A 33 12.84 -0.16 0.63
N LEU A 34 12.22 -0.99 -0.23
CA LEU A 34 11.74 -0.59 -1.54
C LEU A 34 10.66 0.50 -1.42
N VAL A 35 9.67 0.33 -0.53
CA VAL A 35 8.63 1.36 -0.31
C VAL A 35 9.25 2.67 0.17
N ASP A 36 10.24 2.61 1.06
CA ASP A 36 10.96 3.80 1.52
C ASP A 36 11.71 4.50 0.38
N ALA A 37 12.40 3.73 -0.47
CA ALA A 37 13.11 4.25 -1.64
C ALA A 37 12.15 4.88 -2.66
N LEU A 38 11.02 4.22 -2.96
CA LEU A 38 10.00 4.72 -3.88
C LEU A 38 9.37 6.02 -3.36
N ARG A 39 9.13 6.14 -2.05
CA ARG A 39 8.61 7.37 -1.44
C ARG A 39 9.57 8.55 -1.56
N ALA A 40 10.87 8.28 -1.56
CA ALA A 40 11.89 9.31 -1.73
C ALA A 40 12.15 9.69 -3.19
N ASP A 41 11.65 8.90 -4.16
CA ASP A 41 11.87 9.12 -5.59
C ASP A 41 10.73 9.95 -6.20
N PRO A 42 10.94 11.24 -6.54
CA PRO A 42 9.90 12.09 -7.14
C PRO A 42 9.52 11.66 -8.57
N GLY A 43 10.35 10.87 -9.25
CA GLY A 43 10.05 10.29 -10.55
C GLY A 43 9.09 9.09 -10.47
N ALA A 44 9.16 8.33 -9.38
CA ALA A 44 8.31 7.15 -9.15
C ALA A 44 7.05 7.47 -8.33
N TRP A 45 7.17 8.31 -7.31
CA TRP A 45 6.11 8.60 -6.35
C TRP A 45 4.96 9.39 -6.98
N ILE A 46 3.74 9.09 -6.52
CA ILE A 46 2.52 9.80 -6.88
C ILE A 46 1.69 9.99 -5.61
N ASP A 47 1.48 11.25 -5.22
CA ASP A 47 0.68 11.58 -4.04
C ASP A 47 -0.76 11.07 -4.19
N GLY A 48 -1.28 10.49 -3.11
CA GLY A 48 -2.63 9.90 -3.09
C GLY A 48 -2.73 8.47 -3.63
N LEU A 49 -1.66 7.90 -4.19
CA LEU A 49 -1.65 6.55 -4.76
C LEU A 49 -0.93 5.49 -3.91
N SER A 50 -0.57 5.86 -2.68
CA SER A 50 -0.26 4.91 -1.61
C SER A 50 -1.45 4.85 -0.66
N LEU A 51 -2.14 3.70 -0.60
CA LEU A 51 -3.42 3.53 0.08
C LEU A 51 -3.28 2.57 1.25
N VAL A 52 -3.90 2.90 2.38
CA VAL A 52 -4.01 2.02 3.54
C VAL A 52 -5.44 1.55 3.75
N ALA A 53 -5.59 0.29 4.17
CA ALA A 53 -6.80 -0.20 4.80
C ALA A 53 -6.62 -0.14 6.32
N VAL A 54 -7.59 0.41 7.03
CA VAL A 54 -7.51 0.68 8.47
C VAL A 54 -8.57 -0.09 9.26
N ASP A 55 -8.24 -0.46 10.50
CA ASP A 55 -9.19 -1.09 11.43
C ASP A 55 -10.18 -0.06 12.03
N GLY A 56 -11.01 -0.51 12.97
CA GLY A 56 -12.01 0.34 13.63
C GLY A 56 -11.43 1.50 14.45
N ASP A 57 -10.13 1.45 14.78
CA ASP A 57 -9.41 2.49 15.52
C ASP A 57 -8.55 3.36 14.57
N ASP A 58 -8.81 3.31 13.26
CA ASP A 58 -8.06 3.96 12.19
C ASP A 58 -6.57 3.54 12.09
N ARG A 59 -6.22 2.34 12.59
CA ARG A 59 -4.84 1.84 12.49
C ARG A 59 -4.61 1.15 11.16
N PRO A 60 -3.56 1.48 10.40
CA PRO A 60 -3.21 0.77 9.19
C PRO A 60 -2.97 -0.72 9.45
N VAL A 61 -3.63 -1.57 8.66
CA VAL A 61 -3.43 -3.04 8.70
C VAL A 61 -3.20 -3.64 7.31
N GLY A 62 -3.50 -2.90 6.24
CA GLY A 62 -3.20 -3.26 4.87
C GLY A 62 -2.69 -2.05 4.09
N HIS A 63 -1.92 -2.31 3.04
CA HIS A 63 -1.27 -1.31 2.20
C HIS A 63 -1.27 -1.76 0.75
N ALA A 64 -1.56 -0.84 -0.16
CA ALA A 64 -1.42 -1.02 -1.60
C ALA A 64 -0.79 0.24 -2.20
N LEU A 65 0.29 0.05 -2.95
CA LEU A 65 1.05 1.14 -3.55
C LEU A 65 0.98 1.08 -5.08
N LEU A 66 0.59 2.18 -5.69
CA LEU A 66 0.75 2.44 -7.13
C LEU A 66 1.86 3.48 -7.34
N THR A 67 2.86 3.12 -8.14
CA THR A 67 3.94 4.03 -8.56
C THR A 67 4.02 4.18 -10.07
N ARG A 68 4.61 5.29 -10.53
CA ARG A 68 4.84 5.55 -11.95
C ARG A 68 5.84 4.54 -12.53
N CYS A 69 5.51 3.93 -13.66
CA CYS A 69 6.42 3.11 -14.43
C CYS A 69 6.20 3.27 -15.95
N HIS A 70 7.00 2.57 -16.76
CA HIS A 70 6.86 2.58 -18.22
C HIS A 70 6.98 1.18 -18.81
N ILE A 71 6.18 0.88 -19.84
CA ILE A 71 6.21 -0.38 -20.60
C ILE A 71 6.49 -0.05 -22.08
N GLY A 72 7.73 -0.25 -22.51
CA GLY A 72 8.16 0.10 -23.87
C GLY A 72 7.97 1.59 -24.18
N GLY A 73 8.32 2.47 -23.22
CA GLY A 73 8.17 3.92 -23.33
C GLY A 73 6.75 4.46 -23.08
N ARG A 74 5.74 3.59 -22.94
CA ARG A 74 4.37 4.01 -22.60
C ARG A 74 4.20 4.15 -21.09
N PRO A 75 3.64 5.26 -20.57
CA PRO A 75 3.33 5.40 -19.16
C PRO A 75 2.40 4.29 -18.65
N ALA A 76 2.67 3.80 -17.45
CA ALA A 76 1.86 2.81 -16.75
C ALA A 76 1.97 3.02 -15.23
N LEU A 77 1.15 2.29 -14.47
CA LEU A 77 1.26 2.22 -13.01
C LEU A 77 1.68 0.81 -12.59
N CYS A 78 2.61 0.72 -11.65
CA CYS A 78 3.01 -0.52 -11.02
C CYS A 78 2.30 -0.66 -9.67
N LEU A 79 1.49 -1.72 -9.51
CA LEU A 79 0.88 -2.09 -8.23
C LEU A 79 1.84 -3.00 -7.46
N ALA A 80 2.69 -2.42 -6.62
CA ALA A 80 3.59 -3.16 -5.74
C ALA A 80 4.20 -2.28 -4.64
N PRO A 81 4.37 -2.81 -3.41
CA PRO A 81 3.81 -4.07 -2.94
C PRO A 81 2.31 -3.93 -2.60
N VAL A 82 1.64 -5.07 -2.40
CA VAL A 82 0.37 -5.16 -1.69
C VAL A 82 0.61 -6.00 -0.44
N ALA A 83 0.40 -5.42 0.73
CA ALA A 83 0.76 -6.01 2.01
C ALA A 83 -0.42 -5.96 2.99
N VAL A 84 -0.60 -7.00 3.81
CA VAL A 84 -1.59 -7.05 4.88
C VAL A 84 -0.97 -7.76 6.08
N ARG A 85 -1.17 -7.21 7.28
CA ARG A 85 -0.73 -7.84 8.53
C ARG A 85 -1.25 -9.29 8.61
N PRO A 86 -0.43 -10.26 9.03
CA PRO A 86 -0.81 -11.68 9.07
C PRO A 86 -2.18 -11.96 9.71
N GLU A 87 -2.48 -11.32 10.83
CA GLU A 87 -3.74 -11.44 11.58
C GLU A 87 -4.97 -10.86 10.86
N ALA A 88 -4.78 -9.98 9.87
CA ALA A 88 -5.84 -9.37 9.08
C ALA A 88 -5.96 -9.96 7.67
N GLN A 89 -5.17 -10.98 7.32
CA GLN A 89 -5.24 -11.63 6.01
C GLN A 89 -6.55 -12.41 5.83
N ARG A 90 -6.97 -12.59 4.57
CA ARG A 90 -8.22 -13.28 4.17
C ARG A 90 -9.51 -12.66 4.75
N THR A 91 -9.44 -11.42 5.26
CA THR A 91 -10.60 -10.65 5.77
C THR A 91 -11.18 -9.66 4.76
N GLY A 92 -10.48 -9.43 3.64
CA GLY A 92 -10.83 -8.43 2.63
C GLY A 92 -10.00 -7.14 2.67
N ALA A 93 -9.11 -6.94 3.65
CA ALA A 93 -8.30 -5.72 3.80
C ALA A 93 -7.47 -5.40 2.54
N GLY A 94 -6.73 -6.39 2.02
CA GLY A 94 -5.93 -6.22 0.80
C GLY A 94 -6.78 -5.88 -0.42
N SER A 95 -7.94 -6.54 -0.58
CA SER A 95 -8.88 -6.24 -1.66
C SER A 95 -9.45 -4.82 -1.55
N ALA A 96 -9.72 -4.33 -0.34
CA ALA A 96 -10.18 -2.98 -0.11
C ALA A 96 -9.10 -1.95 -0.49
N ALA A 97 -7.85 -2.14 -0.02
CA ALA A 97 -6.74 -1.25 -0.36
C ALA A 97 -6.47 -1.20 -1.88
N VAL A 98 -6.46 -2.35 -2.56
CA VAL A 98 -6.28 -2.42 -4.02
C VAL A 98 -7.41 -1.73 -4.77
N ARG A 99 -8.68 -1.96 -4.39
CA ARG A 99 -9.82 -1.29 -5.04
C ARG A 99 -9.79 0.22 -4.83
N ALA A 100 -9.41 0.68 -3.64
CA ALA A 100 -9.24 2.11 -3.35
C ALA A 100 -8.12 2.71 -4.21
N ALA A 101 -6.99 2.01 -4.36
CA ALA A 101 -5.88 2.46 -5.20
C ALA A 101 -6.28 2.57 -6.67
N LEU A 102 -7.00 1.57 -7.20
CA LEU A 102 -7.51 1.60 -8.57
C LEU A 102 -8.59 2.66 -8.81
N ALA A 103 -9.36 3.03 -7.78
CA ALA A 103 -10.35 4.10 -7.88
C ALA A 103 -9.74 5.50 -7.83
N ALA A 104 -8.56 5.64 -7.22
CA ALA A 104 -7.82 6.90 -7.11
C ALA A 104 -6.91 7.20 -8.32
N ALA A 105 -6.55 6.17 -9.09
CA ALA A 105 -5.70 6.23 -10.28
C ALA A 105 -6.47 6.63 -11.55
#